data_AF-A0A6J4RKM7-F1
#
_entry.id   AF-A0A6J4RKM7-F1
#
_cell.length_a   1.000
_cell.length_b   1.000
_cell.length_c   1.000
_cell.angle_alpha   90.00
_cell.angle_beta   90.00
_cell.angle_gamma   90.00
#
_symmetry.space_group_name_H-M   'P 1'
#
loop_
_entity.id
_entity.type
_entity.pdbx_description
1 polymer ?
#
loop_
_entity_poly.entity_id
_entity_poly.type
_entity_poly.pdbx_seq_one_letter_code
_entity_poly.pdbx_strand_id
1 'polypeptide(L)'
;AYTPVLGWEERFEVDKVSPLVAWGSDLVEEYVREHDVPLNPLLDMGYRSIGCEPQTRAVAPGEDARAGRWAGLDKTECGLHFAGGEVKRAQS
;
A
#
# COMPACT_ATOMS: atom_id res chain seq x y z
N ALA A 1 -9.97 0.80 -10.91
CA ALA A 1 -9.45 -0.36 -11.66
C ALA A 1 -9.33 -1.53 -10.68
N TYR A 2 -9.53 -2.74 -11.18
CA TYR A 2 -9.64 -3.96 -10.39
C TYR A 2 -8.25 -4.58 -10.17
N THR A 3 -7.85 -4.78 -8.91
CA THR A 3 -6.69 -5.63 -8.58
C THR A 3 -7.17 -7.08 -8.51
N PRO A 4 -6.57 -8.02 -9.26
CA PRO A 4 -6.98 -9.42 -9.18
C PRO A 4 -6.41 -10.11 -7.93
N VAL A 5 -7.11 -11.15 -7.45
CA VAL A 5 -6.61 -12.01 -6.35
C VAL A 5 -5.33 -12.73 -6.77
N LEU A 6 -5.26 -13.21 -8.00
CA LEU A 6 -4.10 -13.88 -8.59
C LEU A 6 -3.71 -13.16 -9.88
N GLY A 7 -2.44 -12.78 -10.00
CA GLY A 7 -1.87 -12.20 -11.22
C GLY A 7 -0.47 -12.73 -11.47
N TRP A 8 -0.07 -12.80 -12.74
CA TRP A 8 1.30 -13.14 -13.12
C TRP A 8 2.19 -11.89 -13.08
N GLU A 9 3.35 -11.97 -12.43
CA GLU A 9 4.36 -10.91 -12.41
C GLU A 9 5.56 -11.30 -13.27
N GLU A 10 5.55 -10.79 -14.51
CA GLU A 10 6.52 -11.12 -15.55
C GLU A 10 7.96 -10.80 -15.14
N ARG A 11 8.19 -9.71 -14.40
CA ARG A 11 9.56 -9.28 -14.07
C ARG A 11 10.27 -10.27 -13.15
N PHE A 12 9.51 -10.89 -12.25
CA PHE A 12 10.05 -11.80 -11.25
C PHE A 12 9.75 -13.27 -11.56
N GLU A 13 8.96 -13.54 -12.62
CA GLU A 13 8.50 -14.88 -13.02
C GLU A 13 7.79 -15.61 -11.88
N VAL A 14 6.89 -14.91 -11.18
CA VAL A 14 6.14 -15.44 -10.03
C VAL A 14 4.65 -15.17 -10.12
N ASP A 15 3.87 -16.06 -9.51
CA ASP A 15 2.48 -15.81 -9.16
C ASP A 15 2.39 -14.79 -8.01
N LYS A 16 1.76 -13.65 -8.28
CA LYS A 16 1.44 -12.63 -7.29
C LYS A 16 0.03 -12.86 -6.76
N VAL A 17 -0.06 -13.17 -5.48
CA VAL A 17 -1.33 -13.35 -4.77
C VAL A 17 -1.63 -12.13 -3.91
N SER A 18 -2.84 -11.57 -4.03
CA SER A 18 -3.34 -10.43 -3.25
C SER A 18 -4.50 -10.90 -2.35
N PRO A 19 -4.23 -11.59 -1.24
CA PRO A 19 -5.28 -12.25 -0.43
C PRO A 19 -6.21 -11.25 0.28
N LEU A 20 -5.75 -10.02 0.50
CA LEU A 20 -6.52 -8.96 1.18
C LEU A 20 -7.20 -8.01 0.18
N VAL A 21 -7.29 -8.35 -1.10
CA VAL A 21 -7.79 -7.41 -2.13
C VAL A 21 -9.27 -7.01 -1.95
N ALA A 22 -10.06 -7.86 -1.30
CA ALA A 22 -11.46 -7.57 -0.99
C ALA A 22 -11.65 -6.89 0.39
N TRP A 23 -10.56 -6.70 1.15
CA TRP A 23 -10.67 -6.12 2.49
C TRP A 23 -10.71 -4.61 2.44
N GLY A 24 -11.69 -4.03 3.12
CA GLY A 24 -11.70 -2.61 3.47
C GLY A 24 -10.74 -2.31 4.62
N SER A 25 -10.47 -1.02 4.85
CA SER A 25 -9.61 -0.59 5.98
C SER A 25 -10.22 -0.96 7.33
N ASP A 26 -11.54 -0.98 7.44
CA ASP A 26 -12.30 -1.41 8.61
C ASP A 26 -12.03 -2.87 8.98
N LEU A 27 -12.04 -3.78 8.00
CA LEU A 27 -11.74 -5.19 8.23
C LEU A 27 -10.27 -5.39 8.66
N VAL A 28 -9.34 -4.62 8.10
CA VAL A 28 -7.94 -4.64 8.52
C VAL A 28 -7.81 -4.17 9.98
N GLU A 29 -8.47 -3.08 10.34
CA GLU A 29 -8.45 -2.52 11.71
C GLU A 29 -9.10 -3.46 12.73
N GLU A 30 -10.20 -4.14 12.36
CA GLU A 30 -10.86 -5.15 13.19
C GLU A 30 -9.93 -6.35 13.44
N TYR A 31 -9.35 -6.92 12.37
CA TYR A 31 -8.46 -8.07 12.47
C TYR A 31 -7.22 -7.78 13.33
N VAL A 32 -6.61 -6.60 13.14
CA VAL A 32 -5.47 -6.17 13.96
C VAL A 32 -5.83 -6.15 15.45
N ARG A 33 -7.02 -5.65 15.79
CA ARG A 33 -7.50 -5.54 17.17
C ARG A 33 -7.86 -6.90 17.76
N GLU A 34 -8.54 -7.76 17.00
CA GLU A 34 -8.97 -9.09 17.47
C GLU A 34 -7.76 -10.00 17.76
N HIS A 35 -6.69 -9.85 16.98
CA HIS A 35 -5.52 -10.72 17.05
C HIS A 35 -4.28 -10.08 17.67
N ASP A 36 -4.41 -8.91 18.31
CA ASP A 36 -3.32 -8.17 18.94
C ASP A 36 -2.08 -8.03 18.04
N VAL A 37 -2.31 -7.74 16.75
CA VAL A 37 -1.22 -7.65 15.76
C VAL A 37 -0.35 -6.44 16.09
N PRO A 38 0.98 -6.62 16.30
CA PRO A 38 1.87 -5.49 16.54
C PRO A 38 1.87 -4.52 15.36
N LEU A 39 1.56 -3.25 15.66
CA LEU A 39 1.54 -2.18 14.68
C LEU A 39 2.85 -1.39 14.67
N ASN A 40 3.14 -0.76 13.53
CA ASN A 40 4.24 0.18 13.44
C ASN A 40 3.90 1.46 14.23
N PRO A 41 4.74 1.92 15.19
CA PRO A 41 4.46 3.10 16.01
C PRO A 41 4.26 4.40 15.20
N LEU A 42 4.77 4.48 13.97
CA LEU A 42 4.56 5.64 13.10
C LEU A 42 3.10 5.81 12.68
N LEU A 43 2.28 4.76 12.77
CA LEU A 43 0.85 4.86 12.50
C LEU A 43 0.17 5.86 13.45
N ASP A 44 0.56 5.86 14.73
CA ASP A 44 0.05 6.78 15.75
C ASP A 44 0.53 8.23 15.52
N MET A 45 1.58 8.40 14.72
CA MET A 45 2.12 9.70 14.30
C MET A 45 1.53 10.19 12.96
N GLY A 46 0.51 9.49 12.43
CA GLY A 46 -0.20 9.88 11.21
C GLY A 46 0.38 9.32 9.91
N TYR A 47 1.32 8.36 9.97
CA TYR A 47 1.88 7.72 8.78
C TYR A 47 1.00 6.56 8.29
N ARG A 48 -0.08 6.87 7.56
CA ARG A 48 -1.07 5.87 7.09
C ARG A 48 -0.58 4.95 5.96
N SER A 49 0.50 5.32 5.26
CA SER A 49 1.21 4.45 4.30
C SER A 49 2.71 4.66 4.43
N ILE A 50 3.45 3.63 4.85
CA ILE A 50 4.87 3.75 5.22
C ILE A 50 5.76 3.18 4.10
N GLY A 51 6.81 3.92 3.73
CA GLY A 51 7.86 3.50 2.80
C GLY A 51 9.23 3.94 3.30
N CYS A 52 10.15 4.30 2.39
CA CYS A 52 11.43 4.89 2.75
C CYS A 52 11.23 6.30 3.35
N GLU A 53 12.05 6.66 4.33
CA GLU A 53 12.01 7.96 5.03
C GLU A 53 11.91 9.18 4.10
N PRO A 54 12.75 9.35 3.04
CA PRO A 54 12.71 10.57 2.23
C PRO A 54 11.50 10.63 1.28
N GLN A 55 10.67 9.58 1.24
CA GLN A 55 9.54 9.43 0.31
C GLN A 55 8.22 9.22 1.04
N THR A 56 8.18 9.47 2.35
CA THR A 56 7.04 9.20 3.21
C THR A 56 6.84 10.33 4.22
N ARG A 57 5.65 10.91 4.26
CA ARG A 57 5.21 11.85 5.31
C ARG A 57 3.92 11.39 5.99
N ALA A 58 3.63 11.96 7.15
CA ALA A 58 2.30 11.87 7.75
C ALA A 58 1.24 12.56 6.87
N VAL A 59 0.00 12.09 6.96
CA VAL A 59 -1.16 12.65 6.25
C VAL A 59 -2.07 13.40 7.24
N ALA A 60 -2.73 14.46 6.80
CA ALA A 60 -3.72 15.17 7.60
C ALA A 60 -5.05 14.37 7.68
N PRO A 61 -5.91 14.66 8.68
CA PRO A 61 -7.23 14.05 8.76
C PRO A 61 -8.03 14.27 7.46
N GLY A 62 -8.57 13.19 6.90
CA GLY A 62 -9.36 13.22 5.66
C GLY A 62 -8.54 13.19 4.36
N GLU A 63 -7.21 13.26 4.42
CA GLU A 63 -6.38 12.97 3.25
C GLU A 63 -6.44 11.47 2.89
N ASP A 64 -6.22 11.15 1.62
CA ASP A 64 -6.00 9.78 1.15
C ASP A 64 -4.84 9.12 1.91
N ALA A 65 -5.02 7.87 2.33
CA ALA A 65 -4.04 7.17 3.17
C ALA A 65 -2.65 7.02 2.50
N ARG A 66 -2.58 7.00 1.16
CA ARG A 66 -1.33 6.96 0.39
C ARG A 66 -0.83 8.34 -0.03
N ALA A 67 -1.54 9.44 0.26
CA ALA A 67 -1.12 10.81 -0.09
C ALA A 67 0.24 11.23 0.51
N GLY A 68 0.67 10.55 1.57
CA GLY A 68 1.98 10.75 2.17
C GLY A 68 3.15 10.12 1.39
N ARG A 69 2.89 9.24 0.41
CA ARG A 69 3.92 8.58 -0.41
C ARG A 69 4.33 9.46 -1.58
N TRP A 70 5.65 9.56 -1.80
CA TRP A 70 6.26 10.36 -2.88
C TRP A 70 5.84 11.84 -2.86
N ALA A 71 5.50 12.36 -1.68
CA ALA A 71 5.15 13.75 -1.50
C ALA A 71 6.28 14.65 -2.01
N GLY A 72 5.97 15.51 -2.98
CA GLY A 72 6.94 16.42 -3.60
C GLY A 72 7.87 15.79 -4.64
N LEU A 73 7.61 14.55 -5.08
CA LEU A 73 8.39 13.86 -6.13
C LEU A 73 7.55 13.59 -7.36
N ASP A 74 8.19 13.56 -8.54
CA ASP A 74 7.57 13.10 -9.79
C ASP A 74 7.59 11.56 -9.87
N LYS A 75 7.02 10.91 -8.86
CA LYS A 75 6.98 9.45 -8.72
C LYS A 75 5.62 9.02 -8.18
N THR A 76 5.07 7.96 -8.76
CA THR A 76 3.70 7.50 -8.46
C THR A 76 3.61 6.05 -7.98
N GLU A 77 4.69 5.27 -8.10
CA GLU A 77 4.77 3.92 -7.53
C GLU A 77 6.22 3.51 -7.21
N CYS A 78 6.39 2.57 -6.29
CA CYS A 78 7.69 1.91 -6.11
C CYS A 78 7.93 0.96 -7.29
N GLY A 79 9.18 0.76 -7.69
CA GLY A 79 9.54 -0.18 -8.77
C GLY A 79 9.37 -1.66 -8.40
N LEU A 80 8.36 -1.98 -7.58
CA LEU A 80 7.98 -3.32 -7.11
C LEU A 80 6.67 -3.81 -7.74
N HIS A 81 5.91 -2.95 -8.41
CA HIS A 81 4.60 -3.30 -8.97
C HIS A 81 4.58 -3.01 -10.46
N PHE A 82 4.51 -4.06 -11.28
CA PHE A 82 4.43 -3.96 -12.72
C PHE A 82 3.10 -4.50 -13.22
N ALA A 83 2.60 -3.92 -14.31
CA ALA A 83 1.47 -4.46 -15.03
C ALA A 83 1.66 -4.20 -16.53
N GLY A 84 1.85 -5.28 -17.30
CA GLY A 84 2.19 -5.21 -18.73
C GLY A 84 3.54 -4.55 -18.98
N GLY A 85 4.56 -4.88 -18.18
CA GLY A 85 5.93 -4.36 -18.32
C GLY A 85 6.17 -2.93 -17.80
N GLU A 86 5.13 -2.20 -17.37
CA GLU A 86 5.26 -0.84 -16.85
C GLU A 86 5.07 -0.78 -15.34
N VAL A 87 5.77 0.12 -14.66
CA VAL A 87 5.52 0.44 -13.25
C VAL A 87 4.14 1.09 -13.13
N LYS A 88 3.20 0.43 -12.46
CA LYS A 88 1.83 0.95 -12.30
C LYS A 88 1.47 1.06 -10.84
N ARG A 89 0.87 2.21 -10.48
CA ARG A 89 0.35 2.46 -9.15
C ARG A 89 -0.65 1.37 -8.78
N ALA A 90 -0.38 0.66 -7.68
CA ALA A 90 -1.35 -0.25 -7.10
C ALA A 90 -2.55 0.59 -6.65
N GLN A 91 -3.73 0.31 -7.21
CA GLN A 91 -4.94 1.03 -6.84
C GLN A 91 -5.40 0.49 -5.49
N SER A 92 -5.31 1.36 -4.49
CA SER A 92 -5.87 1.17 -3.14
C SER A 92 -7.34 1.54 -3.12
#